data_AF-A0A2D9Y269-F1
#
_entry.id   AF-A0A2D9Y269-F1
#
_cell.length_a   1.000
_cell.length_b   1.000
_cell.length_c   1.000
_cell.angle_alpha   90.00
_cell.angle_beta   90.00
_cell.angle_gamma   90.00
#
_symmetry.space_group_name_H-M   'P 1'
#
loop_
_entity.id
_entity.type
_entity.pdbx_description
1 polymer ?
#
loop_
_entity_poly.entity_id
_entity_poly.type
_entity_poly.pdbx_seq_one_letter_code
_entity_poly.pdbx_strand_id
1 'polypeptide(L)'
;MVSKHRLYQTFGELLYVVAMSDGVIQKEEVETLDEILKAHPKSKEIQWSFFYEQGQNNDIELLYKNVIEVFTDHGPDEEYDFIVFALEKLAEASDGISKEEDKIIKNFSKQLLARFKSDIENIQQKLK
;
A
#
# COMPACT_ATOMS: atom_id res chain seq x y z
N MET A 1 15.51 2.89 -7.07
CA MET A 1 15.27 1.97 -5.94
C MET A 1 15.40 2.72 -4.64
N VAL A 2 14.31 2.85 -3.89
CA VAL A 2 14.30 3.46 -2.55
C VAL A 2 14.81 2.48 -1.49
N SER A 3 15.10 2.95 -0.28
CA SER A 3 15.51 2.09 0.84
C SER A 3 14.37 1.18 1.30
N LYS A 4 14.69 -0.01 1.84
CA LYS A 4 13.70 -0.90 2.47
C LYS A 4 12.95 -0.21 3.61
N HIS A 5 13.61 0.69 4.35
CA HIS A 5 12.96 1.50 5.38
C HIS A 5 11.83 2.36 4.79
N ARG A 6 12.12 3.12 3.72
CA ARG A 6 11.09 3.92 3.05
C ARG A 6 9.98 3.03 2.48
N LEU A 7 10.32 1.85 1.97
CA LEU A 7 9.32 0.91 1.45
C LEU A 7 8.32 0.48 2.54
N TYR A 8 8.79 0.09 3.73
CA TYR A 8 7.92 -0.34 4.81
C TYR A 8 7.10 0.81 5.43
N GLN A 9 7.63 2.02 5.45
CA GLN A 9 6.80 3.20 5.77
C GLN A 9 5.65 3.33 4.77
N THR A 10 5.97 3.25 3.48
CA THR A 10 4.97 3.35 2.42
C THR A 10 3.96 2.19 2.42
N PHE A 11 4.30 1.03 2.98
CA PHE A 11 3.32 -0.03 3.25
C PHE A 11 2.26 0.45 4.25
N GLY A 12 2.68 1.09 5.35
CA GLY A 12 1.75 1.64 6.34
C GLY A 12 0.90 2.78 5.79
N GLU A 13 1.51 3.67 4.99
CA GLU A 13 0.80 4.73 4.26
C GLU A 13 -0.31 4.14 3.36
N LEU A 14 -0.01 3.07 2.61
CA LEU A 14 -0.98 2.44 1.71
C LEU A 14 -2.11 1.73 2.46
N LEU A 15 -1.80 1.03 3.56
CA LEU A 15 -2.82 0.39 4.41
C LEU A 15 -3.78 1.44 4.98
N TYR A 16 -3.26 2.60 5.38
CA TYR A 16 -4.08 3.72 5.84
C TYR A 16 -4.97 4.28 4.72
N VAL A 17 -4.43 4.45 3.51
CA VAL A 17 -5.21 4.91 2.36
C VAL A 17 -6.39 3.97 2.07
N VAL A 18 -6.22 2.65 2.19
CA VAL A 18 -7.31 1.69 1.99
C VAL A 18 -8.34 1.79 3.10
N ALA A 19 -7.91 1.75 4.37
CA ALA A 19 -8.82 1.80 5.53
C ALA A 19 -9.60 3.13 5.65
N MET A 20 -9.05 4.23 5.11
CA MET A 20 -9.71 5.54 5.14
C MET A 20 -10.51 5.82 3.86
N SER A 21 -10.56 4.89 2.90
CA SER A 21 -11.11 5.16 1.57
C SER A 21 -12.63 5.31 1.52
N ASP A 22 -13.34 4.67 2.45
CA ASP A 22 -14.77 4.83 2.69
C ASP A 22 -15.09 6.03 3.63
N GLY A 23 -14.05 6.68 4.15
CA GLY A 23 -14.11 7.85 5.01
C GLY A 23 -14.09 7.56 6.52
N VAL A 24 -14.04 6.29 6.94
CA VAL A 24 -13.97 5.95 8.37
C VAL A 24 -13.21 4.65 8.63
N ILE A 25 -12.13 4.75 9.39
CA ILE A 25 -11.41 3.56 9.85
C ILE A 25 -12.20 2.87 10.96
N GLN A 26 -12.47 1.59 10.77
CA GLN A 26 -13.26 0.77 11.66
C GLN A 26 -12.36 0.05 12.68
N LYS A 27 -12.93 -0.31 13.84
CA LYS A 27 -12.16 -0.92 14.93
C LYS A 27 -11.61 -2.29 14.52
N GLU A 28 -12.40 -3.04 13.78
CA GLU A 28 -12.11 -4.37 13.26
C GLU A 28 -10.94 -4.35 12.27
N GLU A 29 -10.81 -3.28 11.48
CA GLU A 29 -9.66 -3.08 10.59
C GLU A 29 -8.38 -2.85 11.39
N VAL A 30 -8.43 -2.04 12.46
CA VAL A 30 -7.26 -1.80 13.33
C VAL A 30 -6.83 -3.08 14.05
N GLU A 31 -7.78 -3.89 14.54
CA GLU A 31 -7.47 -5.18 15.16
C GLU A 31 -6.86 -6.17 14.15
N THR A 32 -7.40 -6.19 12.93
CA THR A 32 -6.89 -7.04 11.84
C THR A 32 -5.50 -6.62 11.38
N LEU A 33 -5.22 -5.32 11.31
CA LEU A 33 -3.90 -4.78 11.03
C LEU A 33 -2.86 -5.34 12.00
N ASP A 34 -3.15 -5.32 13.31
CA ASP A 34 -2.25 -5.85 14.33
C ASP A 34 -2.01 -7.35 14.15
N GLU A 35 -3.03 -8.11 13.74
CA GLU A 35 -2.90 -9.55 13.49
C GLU A 35 -2.05 -9.87 12.26
N ILE A 36 -2.29 -9.18 11.15
CA ILE A 36 -1.52 -9.33 9.90
C ILE A 36 -0.05 -9.02 10.17
N LEU A 37 0.22 -7.93 10.88
CA LEU A 37 1.58 -7.44 11.08
C LEU A 37 2.38 -8.27 12.08
N LYS A 38 1.78 -9.04 13.00
CA LYS A 38 2.51 -9.85 14.01
C LYS A 38 3.61 -10.74 13.41
N ALA A 39 3.38 -11.29 12.21
CA ALA A 39 4.32 -12.18 11.55
C ALA A 39 5.41 -11.46 10.75
N HIS A 40 5.29 -10.14 10.55
CA HIS A 40 6.21 -9.38 9.69
C HIS A 40 7.42 -8.84 10.48
N PRO A 41 8.68 -9.04 10.04
CA PRO A 41 9.87 -8.56 10.74
C PRO A 41 9.92 -7.05 10.97
N LYS A 42 9.17 -6.29 10.16
CA LYS A 42 9.08 -4.82 10.21
C LYS A 42 7.70 -4.32 10.63
N SER A 43 6.94 -5.15 11.31
CA SER A 43 5.60 -4.86 11.83
C SER A 43 5.48 -3.49 12.49
N LYS A 44 6.36 -3.19 13.45
CA LYS A 44 6.37 -1.92 14.20
C LYS A 44 6.53 -0.70 13.31
N GLU A 45 7.30 -0.81 12.23
CA GLU A 45 7.59 0.29 11.33
C GLU A 45 6.39 0.60 10.43
N ILE A 46 5.79 -0.45 9.88
CA ILE A 46 4.56 -0.38 9.08
C ILE A 46 3.41 0.18 9.94
N GLN A 47 3.23 -0.39 11.13
CA GLN A 47 2.20 0.01 12.08
C GLN A 47 2.37 1.48 12.53
N TRP A 48 3.60 1.90 12.82
CA TRP A 48 3.88 3.28 13.16
C TRP A 48 3.49 4.24 12.03
N SER A 49 3.81 3.89 10.78
CA SER A 49 3.49 4.74 9.63
C SER A 49 1.98 4.85 9.40
N PHE A 50 1.24 3.75 9.56
CA PHE A 50 -0.23 3.76 9.51
C PHE A 50 -0.84 4.73 10.53
N PHE A 51 -0.46 4.59 11.80
CA PHE A 51 -1.01 5.44 12.87
C PHE A 51 -0.52 6.88 12.80
N TYR A 52 0.67 7.11 12.26
CA TYR A 52 1.16 8.46 11.99
C TYR A 52 0.21 9.19 11.04
N GLU A 53 -0.16 8.56 9.92
CA GLU A 53 -1.08 9.13 8.93
C GLU A 53 -2.49 9.33 9.48
N GLN A 54 -3.00 8.40 10.29
CA GLN A 54 -4.29 8.57 10.98
C GLN A 54 -4.33 9.79 11.90
N GLY A 55 -3.19 10.14 12.50
CA GLY A 55 -3.05 11.36 13.30
C GLY A 55 -2.90 12.65 12.49
N GLN A 56 -2.72 12.55 11.16
CA GLN A 56 -2.63 13.68 10.25
C GLN A 56 -3.96 13.95 9.54
N ASN A 57 -4.26 15.22 9.27
CA ASN A 57 -5.37 15.60 8.39
C ASN A 57 -4.91 15.68 6.93
N ASN A 58 -4.30 14.60 6.45
CA ASN A 58 -3.70 14.55 5.12
C ASN A 58 -4.75 14.31 4.02
N ASP A 59 -4.50 14.87 2.84
CA ASP A 59 -5.26 14.57 1.64
C ASP A 59 -4.94 13.14 1.18
N ILE A 60 -5.94 12.25 1.30
CA ILE A 60 -5.82 10.82 0.98
C ILE A 60 -5.45 10.60 -0.50
N GLU A 61 -5.96 11.43 -1.42
CA GLU A 61 -5.62 11.29 -2.83
C GLU A 61 -4.16 11.65 -3.10
N LEU A 62 -3.66 12.69 -2.42
CA LEU A 62 -2.26 13.08 -2.52
C LEU A 62 -1.34 12.02 -1.90
N LEU A 63 -1.71 11.49 -0.74
CA LEU A 63 -0.98 10.41 -0.09
C LEU A 63 -0.89 9.18 -1.01
N TYR A 64 -2.01 8.78 -1.61
CA TYR A 64 -2.02 7.66 -2.56
C TYR A 64 -1.11 7.88 -3.77
N LYS A 65 -1.08 9.09 -4.34
CA LYS A 65 -0.16 9.43 -5.44
C LYS A 65 1.31 9.26 -5.01
N ASN A 66 1.66 9.80 -3.84
CA ASN A 66 3.02 9.67 -3.30
C ASN A 66 3.40 8.20 -3.04
N VAL A 67 2.46 7.41 -2.53
CA VAL A 67 2.63 5.96 -2.34
C VAL A 67 2.98 5.30 -3.67
N ILE A 68 2.19 5.52 -4.72
CA ILE A 68 2.41 4.91 -6.05
C ILE A 68 3.78 5.32 -6.63
N GLU A 69 4.18 6.57 -6.46
CA GLU A 69 5.51 7.05 -6.88
C GLU A 69 6.63 6.31 -6.17
N VAL A 70 6.55 6.14 -4.84
CA VAL A 70 7.57 5.42 -4.07
C VAL A 70 7.68 3.96 -4.48
N PHE A 71 6.55 3.26 -4.65
CA PHE A 71 6.54 1.87 -5.13
C PHE A 71 7.12 1.75 -6.54
N THR A 72 6.77 2.70 -7.42
CA THR A 72 7.33 2.78 -8.78
C THR A 72 8.86 2.97 -8.75
N ASP A 73 9.34 3.91 -7.95
CA ASP A 73 10.77 4.22 -7.83
C ASP A 73 11.56 3.11 -7.15
N HIS A 74 10.89 2.31 -6.31
CA HIS A 74 11.48 1.10 -5.75
C HIS A 74 11.75 0.06 -6.84
N GLY A 75 10.76 -0.21 -7.69
CA GLY A 75 10.78 -1.29 -8.68
C GLY A 75 10.16 -2.59 -8.14
N PRO A 76 10.18 -3.67 -8.93
CA PRO A 76 9.65 -4.97 -8.50
C PRO A 76 10.33 -5.48 -7.23
N ASP A 77 9.53 -5.97 -6.28
CA ASP A 77 10.01 -6.51 -5.01
C ASP A 77 9.12 -7.66 -4.52
N GLU A 78 9.71 -8.66 -3.86
CA GLU A 78 9.01 -9.84 -3.34
C GLU A 78 8.03 -9.50 -2.20
N GLU A 79 8.28 -8.41 -1.47
CA GLU A 79 7.42 -7.94 -0.38
C GLU A 79 6.04 -7.45 -0.88
N TYR A 80 5.85 -7.33 -2.20
CA TYR A 80 4.57 -6.89 -2.77
C TYR A 80 3.48 -7.95 -2.66
N ASP A 81 3.85 -9.22 -2.58
CA ASP A 81 2.88 -10.29 -2.30
C ASP A 81 2.30 -10.12 -0.88
N PHE A 82 3.15 -9.76 0.08
CA PHE A 82 2.71 -9.48 1.45
C PHE A 82 1.79 -8.27 1.52
N ILE A 83 2.14 -7.16 0.87
CA ILE A 83 1.30 -5.95 0.97
C ILE A 83 -0.06 -6.14 0.30
N VAL A 84 -0.13 -6.85 -0.84
CA VAL A 84 -1.43 -7.14 -1.49
C VAL A 84 -2.29 -8.00 -0.57
N PHE A 85 -1.73 -9.05 0.02
CA PHE A 85 -2.43 -9.88 1.02
C PHE A 85 -2.92 -9.04 2.20
N ALA A 86 -2.08 -8.14 2.74
CA ALA A 86 -2.44 -7.31 3.88
C ALA A 86 -3.60 -6.35 3.54
N LEU A 87 -3.61 -5.75 2.35
CA LEU A 87 -4.67 -4.84 1.92
C LEU A 87 -6.01 -5.56 1.77
N GLU A 88 -6.01 -6.75 1.15
CA GLU A 88 -7.22 -7.57 1.00
C GLU A 88 -7.77 -7.99 2.38
N LYS A 89 -6.90 -8.46 3.27
CA LYS A 89 -7.31 -8.88 4.62
C LYS A 89 -7.83 -7.72 5.47
N LEU A 90 -7.22 -6.54 5.35
CA LEU A 90 -7.65 -5.35 6.05
C LEU A 90 -9.05 -4.91 5.58
N ALA A 91 -9.25 -4.80 4.26
CA ALA A 91 -10.52 -4.42 3.67
C ALA A 91 -11.65 -5.45 3.95
N GLU A 92 -11.31 -6.73 4.12
CA GLU A 92 -12.27 -7.76 4.50
C GLU A 92 -12.71 -7.70 5.97
N ALA A 93 -12.01 -6.97 6.84
CA ALA A 93 -12.12 -7.10 8.30
C ALA A 93 -13.45 -6.63 8.90
N SER A 94 -14.13 -5.68 8.24
CA SER A 94 -15.41 -5.16 8.69
C SER A 94 -16.59 -5.84 7.98
N ASP A 95 -17.31 -5.11 7.12
CA ASP A 95 -18.51 -5.56 6.41
C ASP A 95 -18.17 -6.16 5.02
N GLY A 96 -16.92 -6.61 4.86
CA GLY A 96 -16.31 -6.97 3.59
C GLY A 96 -15.83 -5.76 2.79
N ILE A 97 -15.22 -6.04 1.64
CA ILE A 97 -14.52 -5.02 0.84
C ILE A 97 -15.52 -4.02 0.22
N SER A 98 -15.37 -2.74 0.55
CA SER A 98 -16.17 -1.66 -0.06
C SER A 98 -15.76 -1.41 -1.52
N LYS A 99 -16.57 -0.67 -2.29
CA LYS A 99 -16.24 -0.36 -3.69
C LYS A 99 -15.02 0.55 -3.79
N GLU A 100 -14.85 1.42 -2.82
CA GLU A 100 -13.79 2.39 -2.70
C GLU A 100 -12.46 1.68 -2.38
N GLU A 101 -12.45 0.77 -1.40
CA GLU A 101 -11.29 -0.08 -1.08
C GLU A 101 -10.88 -0.95 -2.27
N ASP A 102 -11.83 -1.71 -2.84
CA ASP A 102 -11.60 -2.60 -3.98
C ASP A 102 -10.99 -1.84 -5.16
N LYS A 103 -11.46 -0.62 -5.40
CA LYS A 103 -10.92 0.26 -6.43
C LYS A 103 -9.48 0.64 -6.15
N ILE A 104 -9.11 0.99 -4.91
CA ILE A 104 -7.73 1.34 -4.55
C ILE A 104 -6.80 0.13 -4.71
N ILE A 105 -7.20 -1.04 -4.19
CA ILE A 105 -6.42 -2.28 -4.27
C ILE A 105 -6.16 -2.67 -5.73
N LYS A 106 -7.23 -2.72 -6.56
CA LYS A 106 -7.10 -3.04 -7.99
C LYS A 106 -6.28 -2.00 -8.75
N ASN A 107 -6.46 -0.72 -8.43
CA ASN A 107 -5.70 0.35 -9.09
C ASN A 107 -4.23 0.30 -8.72
N PHE A 108 -3.88 -0.05 -7.47
CA PHE A 108 -2.51 -0.21 -7.03
C PHE A 108 -1.80 -1.28 -7.87
N SER A 109 -2.32 -2.51 -7.89
CA SER A 109 -1.71 -3.61 -8.66
C SER A 109 -1.65 -3.31 -10.16
N LYS A 110 -2.70 -2.70 -10.71
CA LYS A 110 -2.75 -2.33 -12.13
C LYS A 110 -1.72 -1.26 -12.50
N GLN A 111 -1.55 -0.23 -11.67
CA GLN A 111 -0.61 0.87 -11.92
C GLN A 111 0.83 0.40 -11.86
N LEU A 112 1.21 -0.38 -10.85
CA LEU A 112 2.56 -0.93 -10.76
C LEU A 112 2.88 -1.86 -11.93
N LEU A 113 1.97 -2.76 -12.28
CA LEU A 113 2.16 -3.65 -13.42
C LEU A 113 2.33 -2.87 -14.72
N ALA A 114 1.50 -1.85 -14.96
CA ALA A 114 1.60 -1.01 -16.15
C ALA A 114 2.94 -0.27 -16.19
N ARG A 115 3.40 0.26 -15.06
CA ARG A 115 4.67 0.98 -14.97
C ARG A 115 5.87 0.07 -15.21
N PHE A 116 5.91 -1.10 -14.57
CA PHE A 116 7.01 -2.06 -14.78
C PHE A 116 7.10 -2.54 -16.23
N LYS A 117 5.95 -2.77 -16.89
CA LYS A 117 5.94 -3.07 -18.33
C LYS A 117 6.54 -1.94 -19.15
N SER A 118 6.12 -0.69 -18.89
CA SER A 118 6.66 0.47 -19.60
C SER A 118 8.16 0.64 -19.38
N ASP A 119 8.66 0.42 -18.15
CA ASP A 119 10.08 0.50 -17.84
C ASP A 119 10.90 -0.57 -18.59
N ILE A 120 10.38 -1.80 -18.69
CA ILE A 120 10.99 -2.87 -19.49
C ILE A 120 11.04 -2.50 -20.98
N GLU A 121 9.94 -2.00 -21.54
CA GLU A 121 9.87 -1.57 -22.94
C GLU A 121 10.87 -0.45 -23.24
N ASN A 122 10.99 0.54 -22.34
CA ASN A 122 11.93 1.65 -22.47
C ASN A 122 13.38 1.17 -22.43
N ILE A 123 13.71 0.20 -21.57
CA ILE A 123 15.05 -0.40 -21.51
C ILE A 123 15.35 -1.14 -22.83
N GLN A 124 14.40 -1.94 -23.34
CA GLN A 124 14.56 -2.68 -24.59
C GLN A 124 14.77 -1.75 -25.80
N GLN A 125 14.12 -0.58 -25.82
CA GLN A 125 14.31 0.41 -26.89
C GLN A 125 15.69 1.07 -26.84
N LYS A 126 16.23 1.34 -25.65
CA LYS A 126 17.57 1.93 -25.48
C LYS A 126 18.71 0.97 -25.84
N LEU A 127 18.44 -0.33 -25.85
CA LEU A 127 19.39 -1.38 -26.22
C LEU A 127 19.41 -1.69 -27.74
N LYS A 128 18.50 -1.09 -28.51
CA LYS A 128 18.46 -1.16 -29.98
C LYS A 128 19.16 0.04 -30.59
#